data_AF-X0GV29-F1
#
_entry.id   AF-X0GV29-F1
#
_cell.length_a   1.000
_cell.length_b   1.000
_cell.length_c   1.000
_cell.angle_alpha   90.00
_cell.angle_beta   90.00
_cell.angle_gamma   90.00
#
_symmetry.space_group_name_H-M   'P 1'
#
loop_
_entity.id
_entity.type
_entity.pdbx_description
1 polymer ?
#
loop_
_entity_poly.entity_id
_entity_poly.type
_entity_poly.pdbx_seq_one_letter_code
_entity_poly.pdbx_strand_id
1 'polypeptide(L)'
;MGERLQWVIEGGVWQASYLLDVEDGESEGLLISETVVPGFEYADQEFLSEAGLRSLVQADQARKLEWLVRKCDKVPMTNLIANRERSTGSKKIRVNDSRDYPPSTIVPPRRAEL
;
A
#
# COMPACT_ATOMS: atom_id res chain seq x y z
N MET A 1 -1.76 -22.81 -18.41
CA MET A 1 -1.19 -21.98 -19.48
C MET A 1 -1.84 -20.60 -19.44
N GLY A 2 -1.25 -19.65 -18.71
CA GLY A 2 -1.78 -18.29 -18.55
C GLY A 2 -0.76 -17.27 -18.05
N GLU A 3 0.50 -17.69 -17.90
CA GLU A 3 1.60 -16.85 -17.46
C GLU A 3 2.07 -15.93 -18.59
N ARG A 4 2.52 -14.73 -18.22
CA ARG A 4 3.08 -13.75 -19.13
C ARG A 4 4.29 -13.09 -18.49
N LEU A 5 5.27 -12.75 -19.32
CA LEU A 5 6.48 -12.04 -18.87
C LEU A 5 6.16 -10.61 -18.40
N GLN A 6 5.16 -9.97 -19.00
CA GLN A 6 4.80 -8.58 -18.72
C GLN A 6 3.28 -8.41 -18.71
N TRP A 7 2.84 -7.55 -17.78
CA TRP A 7 1.46 -7.08 -17.68
C TRP A 7 1.46 -5.55 -17.73
N VAL A 8 0.44 -4.99 -18.41
CA VAL A 8 0.13 -3.56 -18.36
C VAL A 8 -1.19 -3.42 -17.63
N ILE A 9 -1.21 -2.59 -16.61
CA ILE A 9 -2.38 -2.35 -15.77
C ILE A 9 -2.83 -0.92 -16.02
N GLU A 10 -4.07 -0.78 -16.46
CA GLU A 10 -4.66 0.51 -16.80
C GLU A 10 -4.88 1.37 -15.55
N GLY A 11 -4.80 2.69 -15.69
CA GLY A 11 -5.07 3.62 -14.59
C GLY A 11 -6.51 3.52 -14.08
N GLY A 12 -6.70 3.73 -12.78
CA GLY A 12 -8.02 3.75 -12.14
C GLY A 12 -8.59 2.38 -11.78
N VAL A 13 -7.78 1.32 -11.82
CA VAL A 13 -8.16 -0.02 -11.35
C VAL A 13 -7.48 -0.36 -10.03
N TRP A 14 -8.13 -1.19 -9.22
CA TRP A 14 -7.53 -1.73 -8.00
C TRP A 14 -6.70 -2.97 -8.31
N GLN A 15 -5.46 -3.02 -7.81
CA GLN A 15 -4.52 -4.12 -8.02
C GLN A 15 -4.10 -4.75 -6.68
N ALA A 16 -3.98 -6.08 -6.69
CA ALA A 16 -3.37 -6.85 -5.63
C ALA A 16 -2.64 -8.05 -6.25
N SER A 17 -1.59 -8.54 -5.59
CA SER A 17 -0.82 -9.71 -6.01
C SER A 17 -0.60 -10.66 -4.83
N TYR A 18 -0.57 -11.95 -5.11
CA TYR A 18 -0.23 -13.00 -4.16
C TYR A 18 0.49 -14.13 -4.89
N LEU A 19 1.32 -14.88 -4.17
CA LEU A 19 1.98 -16.07 -4.70
C LEU A 19 1.12 -17.29 -4.39
N LEU A 20 1.03 -18.19 -5.35
CA LEU A 20 0.44 -19.51 -5.14
C LEU A 20 1.50 -20.44 -4.55
N ASP A 21 1.08 -21.30 -3.64
CA ASP A 21 1.92 -22.40 -3.17
C ASP A 21 2.23 -23.33 -4.34
N VAL A 22 3.49 -23.77 -4.44
CA VAL A 22 3.90 -24.74 -5.47
C VAL A 22 3.65 -26.14 -4.93
N GLU A 23 3.03 -27.02 -5.73
CA GLU A 23 2.62 -28.37 -5.29
C GLU A 23 3.78 -29.23 -4.72
N ASP A 24 5.03 -28.93 -5.07
CA ASP A 24 6.22 -29.70 -4.69
C ASP A 24 7.29 -28.92 -3.91
N GLY A 25 6.99 -27.76 -3.33
CA GLY A 25 7.95 -27.02 -2.50
C GLY A 25 7.53 -25.62 -2.06
N GLU A 26 8.30 -25.05 -1.13
CA GLU A 26 8.11 -23.63 -0.75
C GLU A 26 8.56 -22.72 -1.89
N SER A 27 7.68 -21.81 -2.31
CA SER A 27 8.05 -20.74 -3.23
C SER A 27 9.02 -19.80 -2.51
N GLU A 28 10.26 -19.70 -2.99
CA GLU A 28 11.30 -18.83 -2.41
C GLU A 28 11.02 -17.32 -2.58
N GLY A 29 9.90 -16.96 -3.21
CA GLY A 29 9.46 -15.59 -3.45
C GLY A 29 9.36 -15.26 -4.94
N LEU A 30 8.91 -14.04 -5.22
CA LEU A 30 8.75 -13.51 -6.58
C LEU A 30 9.39 -12.13 -6.64
N LEU A 31 10.30 -11.95 -7.60
CA LEU A 31 10.87 -10.66 -7.91
C LEU A 31 10.21 -10.09 -9.15
N ILE A 32 9.67 -8.87 -9.03
CA ILE A 32 9.10 -8.11 -10.14
C ILE A 32 9.77 -6.75 -10.25
N SER A 33 9.75 -6.19 -11.46
CA SER A 33 10.03 -4.78 -11.69
C SER A 33 8.74 -4.12 -12.18
N GLU A 34 8.36 -3.03 -11.52
CA GLU A 34 7.15 -2.27 -11.85
C GLU A 34 7.55 -0.86 -12.28
N THR A 35 6.83 -0.31 -13.27
CA THR A 35 7.05 1.06 -13.77
C THR A 35 5.70 1.72 -13.98
N VAL A 36 5.57 2.96 -13.54
CA VAL A 36 4.33 3.74 -13.58
C VAL A 36 4.50 4.91 -14.54
N VAL A 37 3.49 5.15 -15.38
CA VAL A 37 3.46 6.25 -16.35
C VAL A 37 2.08 6.91 -16.30
N PRO A 38 1.96 8.23 -16.00
CA PRO A 38 3.02 9.16 -15.57
C PRO A 38 3.73 8.71 -14.28
N GLY A 39 4.88 9.30 -13.97
CA GLY A 39 5.70 8.87 -12.83
C GLY A 39 4.92 8.81 -11.51
N PHE A 40 5.29 7.87 -10.64
CA PHE A 40 4.61 7.62 -9.36
C PHE A 40 4.71 8.81 -8.39
N GLU A 41 3.59 9.20 -7.80
CA GLU A 41 3.53 10.09 -6.64
C GLU A 41 2.79 9.42 -5.47
N TYR A 42 3.28 9.59 -4.23
CA TYR A 42 2.63 9.02 -3.04
C TYR A 42 1.19 9.50 -2.85
N ALA A 43 0.87 10.70 -3.33
CA ALA A 43 -0.49 11.25 -3.26
C ALA A 43 -1.49 10.48 -4.16
N ASP A 44 -1.00 9.76 -5.17
CA ASP A 44 -1.81 8.97 -6.09
C ASP A 44 -2.08 7.56 -5.57
N GLN A 45 -1.36 7.13 -4.53
CA GLN A 45 -1.52 5.80 -3.96
C GLN A 45 -2.60 5.78 -2.87
N GLU A 46 -3.65 4.99 -3.11
CA GLU A 46 -4.67 4.70 -2.12
C GLU A 46 -4.68 3.21 -1.73
N PHE A 47 -4.99 2.92 -0.47
CA PHE A 47 -5.24 1.55 -0.01
C PHE A 47 -6.74 1.30 0.09
N LEU A 48 -7.20 0.23 -0.55
CA LEU A 48 -8.61 -0.15 -0.50
C LEU A 48 -9.00 -0.53 0.92
N SER A 49 -10.09 0.05 1.43
CA SER A 49 -10.68 -0.35 2.70
C SER A 49 -11.65 -1.52 2.52
N GLU A 50 -11.93 -2.27 3.59
CA GLU A 50 -12.92 -3.36 3.55
C GLU A 50 -14.31 -2.85 3.13
N ALA A 51 -14.72 -1.68 3.64
CA ALA A 51 -15.95 -1.03 3.24
C ALA A 51 -15.92 -0.64 1.74
N GLY A 52 -14.79 -0.13 1.26
CA GLY A 52 -14.58 0.17 -0.16
C GLY A 52 -14.74 -1.08 -1.04
N LEU A 53 -14.10 -2.20 -0.68
CA LEU A 53 -14.25 -3.47 -1.39
C LEU A 53 -15.72 -3.89 -1.47
N ARG A 54 -16.44 -3.84 -0.34
CA ARG A 54 -17.87 -4.20 -0.27
C ARG A 54 -18.76 -3.28 -1.10
N SER A 55 -18.35 -2.03 -1.37
CA SER A 55 -19.06 -1.12 -2.28
C SER A 55 -18.73 -1.31 -3.76
N LEU A 56 -17.55 -1.86 -4.08
CA LEU A 56 -17.07 -1.98 -5.47
C LEU A 56 -17.56 -3.24 -6.16
N VAL A 57 -17.74 -4.34 -5.42
CA VAL A 57 -18.06 -5.66 -5.99
C VAL A 57 -19.25 -6.32 -5.29
N GLN A 58 -19.80 -7.35 -5.93
CA GLN A 58 -20.87 -8.15 -5.33
C GLN A 58 -20.40 -8.88 -4.08
N ALA A 59 -21.33 -9.20 -3.18
CA ALA A 59 -21.03 -9.77 -1.86
C ALA A 59 -20.24 -11.09 -1.91
N ASP A 60 -20.50 -11.94 -2.91
CA ASP A 60 -19.79 -13.21 -3.10
C ASP A 60 -18.33 -12.99 -3.54
N GLN A 61 -18.08 -11.98 -4.38
CA GLN A 61 -16.75 -11.58 -4.81
C GLN A 61 -15.98 -10.89 -3.68
N ALA A 62 -16.64 -10.00 -2.93
CA ALA A 62 -16.05 -9.36 -1.76
C ALA A 62 -15.54 -10.41 -0.76
N ARG A 63 -16.33 -11.45 -0.47
CA ARG A 63 -15.92 -12.56 0.40
C ARG A 63 -14.71 -13.34 -0.12
N LYS A 64 -14.56 -13.48 -1.45
CA LYS A 64 -13.39 -14.16 -2.05
C LYS A 64 -12.12 -13.31 -2.01
N LEU A 65 -12.26 -11.98 -1.95
CA LEU A 65 -11.17 -11.02 -2.05
C LEU A 65 -10.82 -10.35 -0.72
N GLU A 66 -11.66 -10.47 0.32
CA GLU A 66 -11.50 -9.74 1.59
C GLU A 66 -10.18 -10.03 2.30
N TRP A 67 -9.57 -11.18 2.05
CA TRP A 67 -8.27 -11.55 2.61
C TRP A 67 -7.09 -10.74 2.01
N LEU A 68 -7.25 -10.15 0.82
CA LEU A 68 -6.27 -9.27 0.18
C LEU A 68 -6.28 -7.85 0.78
N VAL A 69 -7.31 -7.51 1.55
CA VAL A 69 -7.48 -6.19 2.14
C VAL A 69 -7.04 -6.22 3.61
N ARG A 70 -6.34 -5.16 4.05
CA ARG A 70 -5.95 -5.03 5.46
C ARG A 70 -7.19 -4.97 6.33
N LYS A 71 -7.26 -5.87 7.32
CA LYS A 71 -8.22 -5.72 8.41
C LYS A 71 -7.84 -4.47 9.18
N CYS A 72 -8.83 -3.62 9.46
CA CYS A 72 -8.61 -2.49 10.34
C CYS A 72 -8.22 -3.04 11.72
N ASP A 73 -6.92 -3.03 12.03
CA ASP A 73 -6.48 -3.05 13.42
C ASP A 73 -7.21 -1.89 14.08
N LYS A 74 -7.93 -2.18 15.17
CA LYS A 74 -8.65 -1.14 15.89
C LYS A 74 -7.65 -0.08 16.32
N VAL A 75 -7.49 0.97 15.54
CA VAL A 75 -6.77 2.16 15.95
C VAL A 75 -7.52 2.62 17.21
N PRO A 76 -6.86 2.68 18.38
CA PRO A 76 -7.50 3.25 19.55
C PRO A 76 -8.05 4.61 19.15
N MET A 77 -9.33 4.84 19.45
CA MET A 77 -10.12 6.03 19.07
C MET A 77 -9.59 7.34 19.68
N THR A 78 -8.33 7.39 20.10
CA THR A 78 -7.71 8.52 20.77
C THR A 78 -7.20 9.57 19.78
N ASN A 79 -6.91 9.19 18.52
CA ASN A 79 -6.31 10.12 17.54
C ASN A 79 -7.31 10.75 16.54
N LEU A 80 -8.59 10.34 16.53
CA LEU A 80 -9.58 10.88 15.59
C LEU A 80 -10.19 12.22 16.06
N ILE A 81 -10.16 12.51 17.37
CA ILE A 81 -10.71 13.76 17.92
C ILE A 81 -9.76 14.94 17.65
N ALA A 82 -8.45 14.72 17.54
CA ALA A 82 -7.47 15.79 17.34
C ALA A 82 -7.56 16.47 15.95
N ASN A 83 -8.20 15.85 14.95
CA ASN A 83 -8.36 16.43 13.61
C ASN A 83 -9.70 17.15 13.38
N ARG A 84 -10.69 16.99 14.28
CA ARG A 84 -12.02 17.62 14.10
C ARG A 84 -12.09 19.05 14.62
N GLU A 85 -11.18 19.46 15.50
CA GLU A 85 -11.11 20.82 16.04
C GLU A 85 -10.25 21.79 15.19
N ARG A 86 -9.59 21.30 14.13
CA ARG A 86 -8.77 22.15 13.23
C ARG A 86 -9.53 22.77 12.05
N SER A 87 -10.82 22.46 11.87
CA SER A 87 -11.60 22.92 10.72
C SER A 87 -12.31 24.27 10.91
N THR A 88 -12.22 24.91 12.08
CA THR A 88 -12.88 26.20 12.32
C THR A 88 -11.90 27.19 12.95
N GLY A 89 -11.08 27.84 12.13
CA GLY A 89 -10.34 29.03 12.55
C GLY A 89 -8.89 29.08 12.09
N SER A 90 -8.60 30.02 11.17
CA SER A 90 -7.29 30.61 10.86
C SER A 90 -6.10 29.68 10.57
N LYS A 91 -5.68 29.68 9.30
CA LYS A 91 -4.35 29.25 8.83
C LYS A 91 -3.24 29.72 9.78
N LYS A 92 -2.53 28.76 10.38
CA LYS A 92 -1.10 28.86 10.71
C LYS A 92 -0.43 27.57 10.28
N ILE A 93 0.36 27.67 9.20
CA ILE A 93 1.27 26.62 8.74
C ILE A 93 2.36 26.49 9.79
N ARG A 94 2.55 25.27 10.33
CA ARG A 94 3.71 24.94 11.17
C ARG A 94 4.66 24.10 10.32
N VAL A 95 5.79 24.68 9.99
CA VAL A 95 6.93 23.97 9.38
C VAL A 95 7.56 23.12 10.48
N ASN A 96 7.65 21.80 10.29
CA ASN A 96 8.41 20.95 11.19
C ASN A 96 9.87 20.88 10.74
N ASP A 97 10.74 21.21 11.69
CA ASP A 97 12.20 21.25 11.61
C ASP A 97 12.78 19.82 11.45
N SER A 98 13.98 19.72 10.90
CA SER A 98 14.69 18.52 10.42
C SER A 98 15.10 17.50 11.49
N ARG A 99 14.41 17.47 12.64
CA ARG A 99 14.76 16.68 13.84
C ARG A 99 13.69 15.68 14.30
N ASP A 100 12.53 15.60 13.63
CA ASP A 100 11.45 14.67 13.98
C ASP A 100 11.36 13.41 13.07
N TYR A 101 12.34 13.16 12.21
CA TYR A 101 12.47 11.86 11.53
C TYR A 101 13.23 10.88 12.44
N PRO A 102 12.77 9.61 12.59
CA PRO A 102 13.67 8.58 13.09
C PRO A 102 14.89 8.53 12.14
N PRO A 103 16.12 8.37 12.64
CA PRO A 103 17.30 8.41 11.79
C PRO A 103 17.14 7.35 10.69
N SER A 104 17.12 7.81 9.44
CA SER A 104 17.15 6.93 8.28
C SER A 104 18.39 6.06 8.40
N THR A 105 18.23 4.79 8.74
CA THR A 105 19.33 3.84 8.65
C THR A 105 19.53 3.56 7.17
N ILE A 106 20.27 4.44 6.51
CA ILE A 106 20.88 4.13 5.22
C ILE A 106 21.94 3.09 5.56
N VAL A 107 21.61 1.82 5.36
CA VAL A 107 22.62 0.76 5.35
C VAL A 107 23.40 0.94 4.04
N PRO A 108 24.70 1.28 4.07
CA PRO A 108 25.48 1.33 2.84
C PRO A 108 25.54 -0.08 2.22
N PRO A 109 25.56 -0.21 0.88
CA PRO A 109 25.77 -1.51 0.26
C PRO A 109 27.10 -2.10 0.77
N ARG A 110 27.08 -3.38 1.18
CA ARG A 110 28.34 -4.08 1.47
C ARG A 110 29.20 -4.03 0.23
N ARG A 111 30.45 -3.61 0.41
CA ARG A 111 31.49 -3.64 -0.61
C ARG A 111 31.55 -5.06 -1.18
N ALA A 112 31.33 -5.21 -2.48
CA ALA A 112 31.68 -6.44 -3.17
C ALA A 112 33.21 -6.59 -3.06
N GLU A 113 33.66 -7.63 -2.37
CA GLU A 113 35.04 -8.09 -2.49
C GLU A 113 35.14 -8.81 -3.84
N LEU A 114 36.12 -8.39 -4.64
CA LEU A 114 36.54 -9.05 -5.89
C LEU A 114 37.34 -10.30 -5.58
#